data_AF-V6IX96-F1
#
_entry.id   AF-V6IX96-F1
#
_cell.length_a   1.000
_cell.length_b   1.000
_cell.length_c   1.000
_cell.angle_alpha   90.00
_cell.angle_beta   90.00
_cell.angle_gamma   90.00
#
_symmetry.space_group_name_H-M   'P 1'
#
loop_
_entity.id
_entity.type
_entity.pdbx_description
1 polymer ?
#
loop_
_entity_poly.entity_id
_entity_poly.type
_entity_poly.pdbx_seq_one_letter_code
_entity_poly.pdbx_strand_id
1 'polypeptide(L)'
;MGEERNRIDRILFLYDKLIMGDIVYKSELTTQFNVHERTIRRDIQDIKYYMARFYINRDIMYDPKVGGYRLIYSESIQLSWSRWIALSKVLLDSQLLTKAESMQFIHSVASQLDKEKHQKFIANMRANLNHYKSERQKNRMLDKVELVYQALSHKKMLYLVQENKAYTLCPVGLVYKQSHFFLAALLNEPLHKETQYSLKPVPIMIRENLSIKIDSASFTLPPSFSFDEEEFKKRCMPP
;
A
#
# COMPACT_ATOMS: atom_id res chain seq x y z
N MET A 1 -31.54 -14.03 -23.42
CA MET A 1 -30.79 -14.67 -22.30
C MET A 1 -29.58 -15.48 -22.76
N GLY A 2 -29.64 -16.25 -23.87
CA GLY A 2 -28.49 -17.04 -24.34
C GLY A 2 -27.33 -16.22 -24.92
N GLU A 3 -27.61 -15.18 -25.72
CA GLU A 3 -26.56 -14.36 -26.35
C GLU A 3 -25.74 -13.54 -25.36
N GLU A 4 -26.38 -13.06 -24.29
CA GLU A 4 -25.70 -12.27 -23.25
C GLU A 4 -24.75 -13.14 -22.42
N ARG A 5 -25.16 -14.37 -22.06
CA ARG A 5 -24.25 -15.35 -21.42
C ARG A 5 -23.08 -15.72 -22.34
N ASN A 6 -23.34 -15.96 -23.62
CA ASN A 6 -22.29 -16.25 -24.60
C ASN A 6 -21.27 -15.10 -24.74
N ARG A 7 -21.70 -13.85 -24.58
CA ARG A 7 -20.79 -12.69 -24.54
C ARG A 7 -19.97 -12.66 -23.26
N ILE A 8 -20.61 -12.86 -22.11
CA ILE A 8 -19.93 -12.88 -20.80
C ILE A 8 -18.86 -13.96 -20.77
N ASP A 9 -19.19 -15.18 -21.18
CA ASP A 9 -18.25 -16.32 -21.20
C ASP A 9 -17.05 -16.02 -22.10
N ARG A 10 -17.28 -15.39 -23.26
CA ARG A 10 -16.22 -15.01 -24.19
C ARG A 10 -15.31 -13.92 -23.62
N ILE A 11 -15.87 -12.91 -22.95
CA ILE A 11 -15.10 -11.86 -22.29
C ILE A 11 -14.25 -12.44 -21.15
N LEU A 12 -14.81 -13.34 -20.34
CA LEU A 12 -14.07 -14.00 -19.26
C LEU A 12 -12.95 -14.89 -19.79
N PHE A 13 -13.22 -15.68 -20.83
CA PHE A 13 -12.20 -16.49 -21.49
C PHE A 13 -11.04 -15.64 -22.03
N LEU A 14 -11.36 -14.53 -22.72
CA LEU A 14 -10.38 -13.57 -23.22
C LEU A 14 -9.55 -12.95 -22.09
N TYR A 15 -10.21 -12.58 -20.99
CA TYR A 15 -9.57 -12.00 -19.83
C TYR A 15 -8.59 -12.97 -19.16
N ASP A 16 -9.00 -14.22 -18.96
CA ASP A 16 -8.14 -15.27 -18.38
C ASP A 16 -6.90 -15.50 -19.24
N LYS A 17 -7.08 -15.61 -20.57
CA LYS A 17 -5.96 -15.70 -21.52
C LYS A 17 -4.98 -14.55 -21.37
N LEU A 18 -5.47 -13.31 -21.37
CA LEU A 18 -4.62 -12.12 -21.26
C LEU A 18 -3.87 -12.05 -19.93
N ILE A 19 -4.49 -12.45 -18.82
CA ILE A 19 -3.85 -12.43 -17.49
C ILE A 19 -2.83 -13.55 -17.31
N MET A 20 -3.06 -14.72 -17.93
CA MET A 20 -2.08 -15.80 -17.97
C MET A 20 -0.87 -15.47 -18.85
N GLY A 21 -0.92 -14.36 -19.60
CA GLY A 21 0.16 -13.91 -20.48
C GLY A 21 0.09 -14.48 -21.89
N ASP A 22 -1.02 -15.14 -22.25
CA ASP A 22 -1.23 -15.69 -23.58
C ASP A 22 -1.43 -14.60 -24.62
N ILE A 23 -1.05 -14.91 -25.86
CA ILE A 23 -1.35 -14.07 -27.02
C ILE A 23 -2.75 -14.41 -27.53
N VAL A 24 -3.55 -13.38 -27.74
CA VAL A 24 -4.92 -13.48 -28.21
C VAL A 24 -4.98 -13.18 -29.71
N TYR A 25 -5.23 -14.22 -30.50
CA TYR A 25 -5.36 -14.13 -31.96
C TYR A 25 -6.81 -13.97 -32.38
N LYS A 26 -7.10 -12.92 -33.16
CA LYS A 26 -8.48 -12.64 -33.60
C LYS A 26 -9.07 -13.76 -34.45
N SER A 27 -8.29 -14.33 -35.37
CA SER A 27 -8.70 -15.41 -36.26
C SER A 27 -9.07 -16.71 -35.54
N GLU A 28 -8.32 -17.06 -34.49
CA GLU A 28 -8.62 -18.22 -33.66
C GLU A 28 -9.94 -18.06 -32.92
N LEU A 29 -10.16 -16.87 -32.33
CA LEU A 29 -11.37 -16.58 -31.58
C LEU A 29 -12.63 -16.46 -32.44
N THR A 30 -12.51 -15.91 -33.66
CA THR A 30 -13.65 -15.88 -34.59
C THR A 30 -14.11 -17.28 -34.93
N THR A 31 -13.17 -18.22 -35.04
CA THR A 31 -13.44 -19.64 -35.32
C THR A 31 -14.01 -20.34 -34.07
N GLN A 32 -13.35 -20.18 -32.92
CA GLN A 32 -13.74 -20.82 -31.66
C GLN A 32 -15.13 -20.41 -31.18
N PHE A 33 -15.46 -19.12 -31.27
CA PHE A 33 -16.74 -18.60 -30.80
C PHE A 33 -17.77 -18.43 -31.91
N ASN A 34 -17.43 -18.75 -33.16
CA ASN A 34 -18.27 -18.56 -34.34
C ASN A 34 -18.88 -17.15 -34.42
N VAL A 35 -18.04 -16.12 -34.22
CA VAL A 35 -18.43 -14.70 -34.25
C VAL A 35 -17.58 -13.92 -35.23
N HIS A 36 -18.09 -12.77 -35.68
CA HIS A 36 -17.34 -11.87 -36.55
C HIS A 36 -16.19 -11.20 -35.79
N GLU A 37 -15.09 -10.89 -36.50
CA GLU A 37 -13.94 -10.16 -35.94
C GLU A 37 -14.32 -8.84 -35.25
N ARG A 38 -15.37 -8.15 -35.73
CA ARG A 38 -15.88 -6.91 -35.12
C ARG A 38 -16.40 -7.13 -33.69
N THR A 39 -16.94 -8.31 -33.41
CA THR A 39 -17.39 -8.70 -32.07
C THR A 39 -16.20 -8.90 -31.14
N ILE A 40 -15.20 -9.69 -31.57
CA ILE A 40 -13.95 -9.90 -30.80
C ILE A 40 -13.25 -8.58 -30.50
N ARG A 41 -13.21 -7.65 -31.47
CA ARG A 41 -12.62 -6.32 -31.27
C ARG A 41 -13.36 -5.52 -30.19
N ARG A 42 -14.70 -5.60 -30.14
CA ARG A 42 -15.49 -4.94 -29.09
C ARG A 42 -15.23 -5.57 -27.73
N ASP A 43 -15.19 -6.89 -27.64
CA ASP A 43 -14.91 -7.59 -26.38
C ASP A 43 -13.53 -7.20 -25.83
N ILE A 44 -12.50 -7.16 -26.67
CA ILE A 44 -11.15 -6.68 -26.29
C ILE A 44 -11.19 -5.23 -25.83
N GLN A 45 -11.97 -4.37 -26.48
CA GLN A 45 -12.13 -2.97 -26.09
C GLN A 45 -12.83 -2.81 -24.74
N ASP A 46 -13.83 -3.65 -24.45
CA ASP A 46 -14.53 -3.68 -23.16
C ASP A 46 -13.57 -4.11 -22.04
N ILE A 47 -12.74 -5.13 -22.29
CA ILE A 47 -11.70 -5.56 -21.35
C ILE A 47 -10.66 -4.44 -21.15
N LYS A 48 -10.24 -3.76 -22.22
CA LYS A 48 -9.32 -2.62 -22.14
C LYS A 48 -9.89 -1.48 -21.29
N TYR A 49 -11.18 -1.16 -21.45
CA TYR A 49 -11.86 -0.15 -20.64
C TYR A 49 -11.97 -0.56 -19.16
N TYR A 50 -12.35 -1.82 -18.89
CA TYR A 50 -12.36 -2.37 -17.54
C TYR A 50 -10.96 -2.27 -16.91
N MET A 51 -9.92 -2.66 -17.64
CA MET A 51 -8.56 -2.62 -17.15
C MET A 51 -8.11 -1.20 -16.81
N ALA A 52 -8.36 -0.22 -17.69
CA ALA A 52 -8.01 1.17 -17.45
C ALA A 52 -8.74 1.78 -16.24
N ARG A 53 -9.94 1.28 -15.89
CA ARG A 53 -10.70 1.76 -14.73
C ARG A 53 -10.18 1.24 -13.39
N PHE A 54 -9.67 0.01 -13.36
CA PHE A 54 -9.31 -0.69 -12.11
C PHE A 54 -7.81 -0.94 -11.93
N TYR A 55 -7.02 -0.83 -12.99
CA TYR A 55 -5.58 -1.05 -12.96
C TYR A 55 -4.85 0.14 -13.57
N ILE A 56 -3.88 0.66 -12.84
CA ILE A 56 -3.10 1.84 -13.23
C ILE A 56 -2.00 1.46 -14.24
N ASN A 57 -1.52 0.21 -14.20
CA ASN A 57 -0.30 -0.21 -14.89
C ASN A 57 -0.52 -1.35 -15.91
N ARG A 58 -1.75 -1.61 -16.36
CA ARG A 58 -2.08 -2.68 -17.29
C ARG A 58 -2.76 -2.10 -18.51
N ASP A 59 -2.30 -2.47 -19.70
CA ASP A 59 -2.98 -2.15 -20.96
C ASP A 59 -2.94 -3.36 -21.92
N ILE A 60 -3.88 -3.41 -22.86
CA ILE A 60 -3.88 -4.41 -23.93
C ILE A 60 -3.37 -3.74 -25.20
N MET A 61 -2.34 -4.33 -25.80
CA MET A 61 -1.72 -3.84 -27.02
C MET A 61 -1.69 -4.93 -28.09
N TYR A 62 -1.97 -4.54 -29.33
CA TYR A 62 -1.73 -5.38 -30.49
C TYR A 62 -0.23 -5.37 -30.81
N ASP A 63 0.38 -6.55 -30.86
CA ASP A 63 1.79 -6.72 -31.24
C ASP A 63 1.85 -7.24 -32.70
N PRO A 64 2.23 -6.39 -33.68
CA PRO A 64 2.30 -6.79 -35.09
C PRO A 64 3.30 -7.90 -35.37
N LYS A 65 4.32 -8.09 -34.52
CA LYS A 65 5.36 -9.11 -34.74
C LYS A 65 4.83 -10.51 -34.52
N VAL A 66 3.96 -10.66 -33.52
CA VAL A 66 3.30 -11.93 -33.23
C VAL A 66 1.91 -12.02 -33.87
N GLY A 67 1.31 -10.89 -34.29
CA GLY A 67 0.03 -10.86 -34.99
C GLY A 67 -1.20 -10.95 -34.09
N GLY A 68 -1.05 -10.72 -32.79
CA GLY A 68 -2.12 -10.86 -31.78
C GLY A 68 -2.10 -9.78 -30.71
N TYR A 69 -3.09 -9.79 -29.82
CA TYR A 69 -3.14 -8.92 -28.65
C TYR A 69 -2.47 -9.59 -27.46
N ARG A 70 -1.80 -8.79 -26.65
CA ARG A 70 -1.24 -9.23 -25.37
C ARG A 70 -1.48 -8.19 -24.29
N LEU A 71 -1.52 -8.65 -23.05
CA LEU A 71 -1.43 -7.78 -21.90
C LEU A 71 0.00 -7.22 -21.81
N ILE A 72 0.11 -5.90 -21.76
CA ILE A 72 1.34 -5.20 -21.45
C ILE A 72 1.20 -4.51 -20.10
N TYR A 73 2.31 -4.42 -19.41
CA TYR A 73 2.41 -3.62 -18.20
C TYR A 73 3.04 -2.29 -18.62
N SER A 74 2.39 -1.17 -18.28
CA SER A 74 3.01 0.13 -18.56
C SER A 74 4.28 0.24 -17.74
N GLU A 75 5.44 0.30 -18.41
CA GLU A 75 6.75 0.49 -17.77
C GLU A 75 6.85 1.84 -17.01
N SER A 76 5.87 2.73 -17.21
CA SER A 76 5.86 4.12 -16.70
C SER A 76 5.74 4.29 -15.18
N ILE A 77 5.60 3.22 -14.40
CA ILE A 77 5.64 3.26 -12.91
C ILE A 77 6.82 2.44 -12.38
N GLN A 78 7.79 2.06 -13.21
CA GLN A 78 9.02 1.48 -12.69
C GLN A 78 9.92 2.59 -12.14
N LEU A 79 10.24 2.51 -10.85
CA LEU A 79 11.33 3.31 -10.28
C LEU A 79 12.60 3.02 -11.08
N SER A 80 13.35 4.07 -11.44
CA SER A 80 14.67 3.90 -12.06
C SER A 80 15.59 3.13 -11.10
N TRP A 81 16.64 2.49 -11.64
CA TRP A 81 17.62 1.77 -10.82
C TRP A 81 18.23 2.65 -9.71
N SER A 82 18.49 3.93 -10.02
CA SER A 82 18.95 4.92 -9.04
C SER A 82 17.92 5.17 -7.92
N ARG A 83 16.63 5.24 -8.25
CA ARG A 83 15.55 5.40 -7.26
C ARG A 83 15.39 4.15 -6.39
N TRP A 84 15.56 2.96 -6.95
CA TRP A 84 15.60 1.70 -6.18
C TRP A 84 16.70 1.70 -5.14
N ILE A 85 17.92 2.08 -5.53
CA ILE A 85 19.06 2.18 -4.61
C ILE A 85 18.83 3.25 -3.54
N ALA A 86 18.31 4.42 -3.92
CA ALA A 86 18.04 5.50 -2.97
C ALA A 86 17.01 5.10 -1.92
N LEU A 87 15.86 4.55 -2.35
CA LEU A 87 14.81 4.09 -1.44
C LEU A 87 15.32 2.99 -0.50
N SER A 88 16.12 2.07 -1.02
CA SER A 88 16.65 0.96 -0.24
C SER A 88 17.69 1.40 0.80
N LYS A 89 18.51 2.41 0.48
CA LYS A 89 19.44 3.02 1.44
C LYS A 89 18.69 3.77 2.54
N VAL A 90 17.70 4.60 2.19
CA VAL A 90 16.84 5.28 3.19
C VAL A 90 16.16 4.26 4.11
N LEU A 91 15.63 3.17 3.55
CA LEU A 91 15.00 2.11 4.33
C LEU A 91 15.98 1.46 5.31
N LEU A 92 17.18 1.08 4.85
CA LEU A 92 18.21 0.50 5.70
C LEU A 92 18.72 1.48 6.75
N ASP A 93 18.90 2.75 6.42
CA ASP A 93 19.39 3.76 7.36
C ASP A 93 18.35 4.13 8.43
N SER A 94 17.05 3.95 8.12
CA SER A 94 15.95 4.27 9.05
C SER A 94 16.00 3.48 10.35
N GLN A 95 16.63 2.30 10.36
CA GLN A 95 16.72 1.38 11.50
C GLN A 95 15.37 0.99 12.15
N LEU A 96 14.28 1.20 11.42
CA LEU A 96 12.91 1.01 11.92
C LEU A 96 12.47 -0.45 11.91
N LEU A 97 12.94 -1.19 10.90
CA LEU A 97 12.52 -2.55 10.61
C LEU A 97 13.58 -3.53 11.07
N THR A 98 13.14 -4.70 11.49
CA THR A 98 14.06 -5.83 11.68
C THR A 98 14.72 -6.22 10.35
N LYS A 99 15.81 -6.99 10.38
CA LYS A 99 16.41 -7.54 9.16
C LYS A 99 15.40 -8.30 8.31
N ALA A 100 14.53 -9.07 8.96
CA ALA A 100 13.51 -9.88 8.30
C ALA A 100 12.44 -9.00 7.62
N GLU A 101 11.88 -8.02 8.34
CA GLU A 101 10.89 -7.09 7.79
C GLU A 101 11.48 -6.22 6.67
N SER A 102 12.72 -5.76 6.84
CA SER A 102 13.45 -5.02 5.79
C SER A 102 13.57 -5.86 4.54
N MET A 103 14.00 -7.13 4.66
CA MET A 103 14.12 -8.03 3.52
C MET A 103 12.78 -8.34 2.86
N GLN A 104 11.73 -8.57 3.64
CA GLN A 104 10.39 -8.79 3.11
C GLN A 104 9.90 -7.57 2.34
N PHE A 105 10.04 -6.36 2.91
CA PHE A 105 9.68 -5.13 2.23
C PHE A 105 10.49 -4.93 0.94
N ILE A 106 11.81 -5.10 1.00
CA ILE A 106 12.68 -5.01 -0.17
C ILE A 106 12.24 -6.01 -1.26
N HIS A 107 11.93 -7.26 -0.89
CA HIS A 107 11.42 -8.26 -1.84
C HIS A 107 10.06 -7.86 -2.42
N SER A 108 9.13 -7.37 -1.61
CA SER A 108 7.81 -6.95 -2.05
C SER A 108 7.89 -5.79 -3.03
N VAL A 109 8.72 -4.79 -2.75
CA VAL A 109 8.86 -3.61 -3.61
C VAL A 109 9.64 -4.03 -4.87
N ALA A 110 10.75 -4.77 -4.73
CA ALA A 110 11.56 -5.25 -5.86
C ALA A 110 10.90 -6.32 -6.75
N SER A 111 9.70 -6.81 -6.40
CA SER A 111 8.94 -7.79 -7.20
C SER A 111 8.58 -7.30 -8.60
N GLN A 112 8.66 -5.98 -8.83
CA GLN A 112 8.42 -5.34 -10.12
C GLN A 112 9.64 -5.34 -11.05
N LEU A 113 10.82 -5.73 -10.55
CA LEU A 113 12.04 -5.83 -11.35
C LEU A 113 12.07 -7.13 -12.16
N ASP A 114 12.75 -7.10 -13.31
CA ASP A 114 13.10 -8.33 -14.02
C ASP A 114 13.98 -9.25 -13.14
N LYS A 115 13.97 -10.55 -13.46
CA LYS A 115 14.62 -11.59 -12.64
C LYS A 115 16.09 -11.31 -12.36
N GLU A 116 16.83 -10.80 -13.35
CA GLU A 116 18.27 -10.55 -13.23
C GLU A 116 18.55 -9.35 -12.33
N LYS A 117 17.85 -8.23 -12.55
CA LYS A 117 17.96 -7.04 -11.69
C LYS A 117 17.49 -7.32 -10.28
N HIS A 118 16.41 -8.08 -10.10
CA HIS A 118 15.93 -8.50 -8.79
C HIS A 118 17.00 -9.29 -8.03
N GLN A 119 17.62 -10.29 -8.66
CA GLN A 119 18.68 -11.09 -8.03
C GLN A 119 19.89 -10.24 -7.64
N LYS A 120 20.37 -9.38 -8.54
CA LYS A 120 21.49 -8.46 -8.27
C LYS A 120 21.17 -7.49 -7.13
N PHE A 121 19.95 -6.93 -7.12
CA PHE A 121 19.49 -6.02 -6.09
C PHE A 121 19.45 -6.70 -4.72
N ILE A 122 18.82 -7.87 -4.63
CA ILE A 122 18.71 -8.63 -3.38
C ILE A 122 20.07 -9.06 -2.85
N ALA A 123 21.00 -9.48 -3.71
CA ALA A 123 22.36 -9.84 -3.31
C ALA A 123 23.10 -8.62 -2.69
N ASN A 124 23.01 -7.46 -3.33
CA ASN A 124 23.59 -6.22 -2.80
C ASN A 124 22.96 -5.83 -1.46
N MET A 125 21.64 -5.92 -1.34
CA MET A 125 20.93 -5.59 -0.09
C MET A 125 21.29 -6.53 1.05
N ARG A 126 21.42 -7.83 0.80
CA ARG A 126 21.88 -8.82 1.80
C ARG A 126 23.29 -8.51 2.30
N ALA A 127 24.21 -8.14 1.41
CA ALA A 127 25.56 -7.74 1.80
C ALA A 127 25.56 -6.51 2.72
N ASN A 128 24.71 -5.52 2.44
CA ASN A 128 24.56 -4.33 3.29
C ASN A 128 23.91 -4.63 4.65
N LEU A 129 23.01 -5.61 4.74
CA LEU A 129 22.34 -6.03 5.97
C LEU A 129 23.23 -6.81 6.94
N ASN A 130 24.38 -7.32 6.49
CA ASN A 130 25.33 -8.01 7.37
C ASN A 130 25.93 -7.05 8.41
N HIS A 131 26.07 -5.76 8.08
CA HIS A 131 26.53 -4.70 8.99
C HIS A 131 25.40 -4.11 9.87
N TYR A 132 24.15 -4.52 9.63
CA TYR A 132 22.99 -3.98 10.34
C TYR A 132 22.87 -4.62 11.72
N LYS A 133 23.02 -3.84 12.79
CA LYS A 133 22.83 -4.27 14.19
C LYS A 133 21.39 -4.03 14.62
N SER A 134 20.46 -4.83 14.11
CA SER A 134 19.07 -4.79 14.60
C SER A 134 18.92 -5.78 15.75
N GLU A 135 19.17 -5.31 16.96
CA GLU A 135 18.93 -6.01 18.22
C GLU A 135 17.46 -5.90 18.68
N ARG A 136 16.59 -5.25 17.89
CA ARG A 136 15.14 -5.17 18.14
C ARG A 136 14.50 -6.53 17.91
N GLN A 137 14.53 -7.37 18.94
CA GLN A 137 13.79 -8.61 18.97
C GLN A 137 12.28 -8.31 18.98
N LYS A 138 11.58 -8.94 18.02
CA LYS A 138 10.15 -9.26 18.06
C LYS A 138 9.25 -8.19 18.65
N ASN A 139 8.96 -7.14 17.89
CA ASN A 139 7.61 -6.58 17.90
C ASN A 139 7.33 -5.87 16.58
N ARG A 140 6.16 -6.16 16.01
CA ARG A 140 5.73 -5.74 14.69
C ARG A 140 5.37 -4.25 14.71
N MET A 141 6.39 -3.39 14.61
CA MET A 141 6.21 -1.94 14.53
C MET A 141 5.26 -1.59 13.38
N LEU A 142 5.37 -2.31 12.26
CA LEU A 142 4.51 -2.18 11.10
C LEU A 142 3.04 -2.49 11.41
N ASP A 143 2.73 -3.54 12.18
CA ASP A 143 1.34 -3.83 12.59
C ASP A 143 0.74 -2.68 13.41
N LYS A 144 1.53 -2.06 14.30
CA LYS A 144 1.06 -0.90 15.08
C LYS A 144 0.82 0.33 14.20
N VAL A 145 1.73 0.57 13.25
CA VAL A 145 1.58 1.61 12.23
C VAL A 145 0.31 1.37 11.40
N GLU A 146 0.06 0.13 10.99
CA GLU A 146 -1.15 -0.26 10.26
C GLU A 146 -2.41 -0.02 11.10
N LEU A 147 -2.43 -0.43 12.36
CA LEU A 147 -3.56 -0.19 13.27
C LEU A 147 -3.86 1.31 13.41
N VAL A 148 -2.83 2.15 13.58
CA VAL A 148 -3.00 3.60 13.65
C VAL A 148 -3.55 4.14 12.32
N TYR A 149 -3.00 3.70 11.19
CA TYR A 149 -3.46 4.12 9.87
C TYR A 149 -4.93 3.73 9.59
N GLN A 150 -5.33 2.52 9.98
CA GLN A 150 -6.71 2.06 9.90
C GLN A 150 -7.64 2.91 10.77
N ALA A 151 -7.22 3.24 11.99
CA ALA A 151 -8.00 4.09 12.89
C ALA A 151 -8.16 5.52 12.36
N LEU A 152 -7.11 6.10 11.79
CA LEU A 152 -7.16 7.41 11.11
C LEU A 152 -8.14 7.39 9.94
N SER A 153 -8.05 6.36 9.07
CA SER A 153 -8.87 6.24 7.87
C SER A 153 -10.36 6.11 8.18
N HIS A 154 -10.70 5.42 9.27
CA HIS A 154 -12.09 5.16 9.68
C HIS A 154 -12.58 6.07 10.81
N LYS A 155 -11.78 7.06 11.23
CA LYS A 155 -12.06 7.94 12.38
C LYS A 155 -12.48 7.16 13.64
N LYS A 156 -11.74 6.10 13.94
CA LYS A 156 -11.92 5.26 15.14
C LYS A 156 -11.00 5.69 16.26
N MET A 157 -11.50 5.64 17.49
CA MET A 157 -10.68 5.87 18.67
C MET A 157 -9.67 4.73 18.84
N LEU A 158 -8.56 5.04 19.51
CA LEU A 158 -7.54 4.08 19.89
C LEU A 158 -7.53 3.90 21.40
N TYR A 159 -7.50 2.64 21.83
CA TYR A 159 -7.24 2.25 23.21
C TYR A 159 -5.76 1.88 23.34
N LEU A 160 -5.06 2.61 24.19
CA LEU A 160 -3.62 2.48 24.41
C LEU A 160 -3.35 2.05 25.85
N VAL A 161 -2.53 1.02 26.02
CA VAL A 161 -2.07 0.58 27.34
C VAL A 161 -0.55 0.72 27.42
N GLN A 162 -0.09 1.49 28.41
CA GLN A 162 1.32 1.69 28.73
C GLN A 162 1.51 1.65 30.25
N GLU A 163 2.42 0.79 30.73
CA GLU A 163 2.83 0.74 32.16
C GLU A 163 1.63 0.69 33.13
N ASN A 164 0.65 -0.17 32.84
CA ASN A 164 -0.61 -0.35 33.59
C ASN A 164 -1.58 0.85 33.58
N LYS A 165 -1.34 1.88 32.76
CA LYS A 165 -2.31 2.96 32.49
C LYS A 165 -2.93 2.77 31.12
N ALA A 166 -4.24 2.97 31.07
CA ALA A 166 -5.03 2.89 29.85
C ALA A 166 -5.52 4.28 29.44
N TYR A 167 -5.41 4.59 28.17
CA TYR A 167 -5.84 5.86 27.59
C TYR A 167 -6.71 5.58 26.37
N THR A 168 -7.83 6.29 26.27
CA THR A 168 -8.62 6.38 25.04
C THR A 168 -8.25 7.67 24.31
N LEU A 169 -7.91 7.55 23.04
CA LEU A 169 -7.26 8.58 22.26
C LEU A 169 -7.94 8.74 20.91
N CYS A 170 -8.06 9.97 20.42
CA CYS A 170 -8.49 10.25 19.05
C CYS A 170 -7.26 10.46 18.17
N PRO A 171 -6.90 9.50 17.30
CA PRO A 171 -5.78 9.67 16.39
C PRO A 171 -6.07 10.78 15.39
N VAL A 172 -5.14 11.71 15.22
CA VAL A 172 -5.25 12.81 14.24
C VAL A 172 -4.10 12.82 13.23
N GLY A 173 -3.01 12.12 13.52
CA GLY A 173 -1.93 11.93 12.58
C GLY A 173 -0.96 10.83 12.98
N LEU A 174 -0.20 10.35 11.99
CA LEU A 174 0.94 9.47 12.17
C LEU A 174 2.17 10.18 11.61
N VAL A 175 3.16 10.41 12.46
CA VAL A 175 4.30 11.28 12.17
C VAL A 175 5.60 10.51 12.29
N TYR A 176 6.51 10.69 11.33
CA TYR A 176 7.86 10.13 11.39
C TYR A 176 8.89 11.22 11.66
N LYS A 177 9.72 11.04 12.70
CA LYS A 177 10.83 11.95 13.05
C LYS A 177 11.92 11.23 13.85
N GLN A 178 13.19 11.59 13.62
CA GLN A 178 14.35 11.06 14.37
C GLN A 178 14.34 9.54 14.50
N SER A 179 14.07 8.83 13.40
CA SER A 179 14.02 7.35 13.37
C SER A 179 12.94 6.70 14.25
N HIS A 180 11.87 7.42 14.58
CA HIS A 180 10.73 6.90 15.33
C HIS A 180 9.39 7.33 14.74
N PHE A 181 8.38 6.47 14.88
CA PHE A 181 6.98 6.80 14.59
C PHE A 181 6.31 7.37 15.84
N PHE A 182 5.52 8.41 15.64
CA PHE A 182 4.72 9.06 16.67
C PHE A 182 3.26 9.11 16.25
N LEU A 183 2.39 8.66 17.15
CA LEU A 183 0.97 8.91 17.07
C LEU A 183 0.72 10.34 17.56
N ALA A 184 0.16 11.19 16.70
CA ALA A 184 -0.44 12.45 17.14
C ALA A 184 -1.89 12.16 17.52
N ALA A 185 -2.24 12.36 18.79
CA ALA A 185 -3.59 12.08 19.25
C ALA A 185 -4.12 13.17 20.19
N LEU A 186 -5.44 13.35 20.20
CA LEU A 186 -6.14 14.16 21.20
C LEU A 186 -6.51 13.25 22.38
N LEU A 187 -6.22 13.70 23.59
CA LEU A 187 -6.58 13.00 24.82
C LEU A 187 -8.09 13.13 25.06
N ASN A 188 -8.76 11.99 25.28
CA ASN A 188 -10.11 11.97 25.80
C ASN A 188 -10.04 11.97 27.33
N GLU A 189 -9.73 13.14 27.93
CA GLU A 189 -9.80 13.29 29.38
C GLU A 189 -11.25 13.45 29.84
N PRO A 190 -11.63 12.91 31.01
CA PRO A 190 -12.88 13.26 31.67
C PRO A 190 -12.73 14.66 32.30
N LEU A 191 -12.56 15.71 31.49
CA LEU A 191 -12.89 17.05 31.93
C LEU A 191 -14.40 17.06 32.13
N HIS A 192 -14.83 17.37 33.35
CA HIS A 192 -16.23 17.43 33.75
C HIS A 192 -17.12 17.99 32.63
N LYS A 193 -18.06 17.14 32.18
CA LYS A 193 -19.16 17.41 31.23
C LYS A 193 -18.74 17.37 29.75
N GLU A 194 -19.32 16.38 29.06
CA GLU A 194 -19.62 16.34 27.63
C GLU A 194 -18.48 16.69 26.65
N THR A 195 -17.67 15.67 26.35
CA THR A 195 -16.99 15.49 25.05
C THR A 195 -16.19 16.70 24.53
N GLN A 196 -15.28 17.24 25.33
CA GLN A 196 -14.32 18.23 24.83
C GLN A 196 -12.92 17.62 24.78
N TYR A 197 -12.49 17.25 23.57
CA TYR A 197 -11.09 16.93 23.32
C TYR A 197 -10.25 18.18 23.54
N SER A 198 -9.11 18.04 24.22
CA SER A 198 -8.07 19.06 24.09
C SER A 198 -7.68 19.13 22.61
N LEU A 199 -7.97 20.24 21.93
CA LEU A 199 -7.64 20.46 20.50
C LEU A 199 -6.13 20.59 20.26
N LYS A 200 -5.30 20.22 21.23
CA LYS A 200 -3.84 20.18 21.13
C LYS A 200 -3.40 18.72 21.08
N PRO A 201 -3.04 18.20 19.89
CA PRO A 201 -2.51 16.85 19.77
C PRO A 201 -1.25 16.69 20.61
N VAL A 202 -1.11 15.55 21.27
CA VAL A 202 0.09 15.15 22.01
C VAL A 202 0.88 14.10 21.21
N PRO A 203 2.22 14.15 21.21
CA PRO A 203 3.05 13.13 20.58
C PRO A 203 3.15 11.89 21.47
N ILE A 204 2.74 10.74 20.96
CA ILE A 204 2.92 9.45 21.63
C ILE A 204 3.87 8.62 20.79
N MET A 205 5.07 8.37 21.31
CA MET A 205 6.06 7.54 20.63
C MET A 205 5.58 6.10 20.55
N ILE A 206 5.51 5.54 19.34
CA ILE A 206 5.15 4.14 19.15
C ILE A 206 6.37 3.30 19.52
N ARG A 207 6.30 2.67 20.69
CA ARG A 207 7.36 1.81 21.25
C ARG A 207 6.94 0.34 21.23
N GLU A 208 7.89 -0.56 21.46
CA GLU A 208 7.65 -2.01 21.47
C GLU A 208 6.68 -2.43 22.59
N ASN A 209 6.78 -1.84 23.78
CA ASN A 209 5.93 -2.13 24.94
C ASN A 209 4.51 -1.50 24.87
N LEU A 210 4.24 -0.69 23.85
CA LEU A 210 2.96 0.01 23.69
C LEU A 210 1.89 -0.92 23.12
N SER A 211 0.83 -1.23 23.87
CA SER A 211 -0.30 -1.99 23.32
C SER A 211 -1.33 -1.04 22.72
N ILE A 212 -1.66 -1.20 21.44
CA ILE A 212 -2.62 -0.37 20.72
C ILE A 212 -3.75 -1.28 20.22
N LYS A 213 -5.00 -0.87 20.45
CA LYS A 213 -6.19 -1.52 19.89
C LYS A 213 -7.12 -0.47 19.32
N ILE A 214 -7.81 -0.82 18.24
CA ILE A 214 -8.88 0.00 17.69
C ILE A 214 -10.11 -0.17 18.57
N ASP A 215 -10.70 0.93 19.00
CA ASP A 215 -11.96 0.93 19.72
C ASP A 215 -13.14 0.90 18.73
N SER A 216 -14.25 0.34 19.17
CA SER A 216 -15.52 0.37 18.46
C SER A 216 -16.05 1.81 18.28
N ALA A 217 -15.73 2.69 19.22
CA ALA A 217 -16.15 4.09 19.21
C ALA A 217 -15.52 4.88 18.05
N SER A 218 -16.35 5.64 17.34
CA SER A 218 -15.92 6.64 16.36
C SER A 218 -15.86 8.02 17.01
N PHE A 219 -15.04 8.91 16.46
CA PHE A 219 -14.96 10.30 16.90
C PHE A 219 -15.23 11.26 15.73
N THR A 220 -15.70 12.47 16.07
CA THR A 220 -15.89 13.56 15.13
C THR A 220 -15.07 14.75 15.60
N LEU A 221 -14.32 15.37 14.68
CA LEU A 221 -13.54 16.56 14.94
C LEU A 221 -14.36 17.80 14.55
N PRO A 222 -14.16 18.96 15.21
CA PRO A 222 -14.76 20.21 14.78
C PRO A 222 -14.38 20.55 13.33
N PRO A 223 -15.27 21.19 12.55
CA PRO A 223 -14.96 21.59 11.17
C PRO A 223 -13.73 22.50 11.04
N SER A 224 -13.42 23.26 12.09
CA SER A 224 -12.27 24.16 12.15
C SER A 224 -10.94 23.46 12.47
N PHE A 225 -10.96 22.17 12.82
CA PHE A 225 -9.76 21.44 13.16
C PHE A 225 -9.10 20.85 11.91
N SER A 226 -7.87 21.28 11.65
CA SER A 226 -6.97 20.68 10.65
C SER A 226 -5.69 20.21 11.34
N PHE A 227 -5.24 19.01 11.01
CA PHE A 227 -3.94 18.52 11.46
C PHE A 227 -2.85 18.88 10.45
N ASP A 228 -1.87 19.68 10.87
CA ASP A 228 -0.65 19.98 10.12
C ASP A 228 0.54 19.23 10.74
N GLU A 229 1.14 18.33 9.97
CA GLU A 229 2.28 17.53 10.42
C GLU A 229 3.54 18.37 10.67
N GLU A 230 3.81 19.40 9.86
CA GLU A 230 4.99 20.26 10.02
C GLU A 230 4.86 21.14 11.26
N GLU A 231 3.71 21.75 11.48
CA GLU A 231 3.43 22.54 12.67
C GLU A 231 3.55 21.67 13.93
N PHE A 232 2.99 20.46 13.88
CA PHE A 232 3.10 19.49 14.96
C PHE A 232 4.56 19.11 15.26
N LYS A 233 5.37 18.82 14.23
CA LYS A 233 6.80 18.54 14.38
C LYS A 233 7.57 19.71 15.01
N LYS A 234 7.26 20.95 14.63
CA LYS A 234 7.90 22.16 15.19
C LYS A 234 7.56 22.36 16.66
N ARG A 235 6.27 22.19 17.02
CA ARG A 235 5.77 22.42 18.38
C ARG A 235 6.17 21.35 19.38
N CYS A 236 6.05 20.09 18.99
CA CYS A 236 6.10 18.95 19.92
C CYS A 236 7.43 18.18 19.90
N MET A 237 8.28 18.44 18.91
CA MET A 237 9.54 17.74 18.72
C MET A 237 10.62 18.74 18.30
N PRO A 238 11.09 19.65 19.17
CA PRO A 238 12.21 20.53 18.82
C PRO A 238 13.45 19.71 18.40
N PRO A 239 14.35 20.29 17.58
CA PRO A 239 15.52 19.60 17.03
C PRO A 239 16.43 18.98 18.10
#